data_AF-A0A9P9RBU9-F1
#
_entry.id   AF-A0A9P9RBU9-F1
#
_cell.length_a   1.000
_cell.length_b   1.000
_cell.length_c   1.000
_cell.angle_alpha   90.00
_cell.angle_beta   90.00
_cell.angle_gamma   90.00
#
_symmetry.space_group_name_H-M   'P 1'
#
loop_
_entity.id
_entity.type
_entity.pdbx_description
1 polymer ?
#
loop_
_entity_poly.entity_id
_entity_poly.type
_entity_poly.pdbx_seq_one_letter_code
_entity_poly.pdbx_strand_id
1 'polypeptide(L)'
;MLLDFNFAARINHPSAEDGEGEWHDENRNDVKGVIFTIYEIITRDDSLRDAPHEEQNIESLPLEWVKHQEVQLDRPVVEYRQALQEWRDRRALDPKSGDIPKAINWPPRPKPPKVSVPMADVHGSPCSIAIDQWYERRQAILERGGKVLNWERPPQKVLDDGRWLLSTGKVIDC
;
A
#
# COMPACT_ATOMS: atom_id res chain seq x y z
N MET A 1 -0.89 -6.96 9.96
CA MET A 1 -2.26 -6.86 9.41
C MET A 1 -2.13 -6.21 8.05
N LEU A 2 -2.35 -6.98 6.98
CA LEU A 2 -2.51 -6.44 5.64
C LEU A 2 -3.85 -5.68 5.60
N LEU A 3 -3.84 -4.47 5.05
CA LEU A 3 -5.01 -3.60 4.89
C LEU A 3 -5.26 -3.42 3.38
N ASP A 4 -6.43 -2.90 3.02
CA ASP A 4 -6.79 -2.54 1.63
C ASP A 4 -6.93 -3.71 0.63
N PHE A 5 -7.32 -4.91 1.10
CA PHE A 5 -7.58 -6.07 0.21
C PHE A 5 -8.62 -5.83 -0.89
N ASN A 6 -9.52 -4.87 -0.71
CA ASN A 6 -10.48 -4.45 -1.72
C ASN A 6 -9.85 -3.68 -2.90
N PHE A 7 -8.54 -3.45 -2.85
CA PHE A 7 -7.71 -2.90 -3.94
C PHE A 7 -6.70 -3.92 -4.50
N ALA A 8 -6.66 -5.14 -3.96
CA ALA A 8 -5.78 -6.17 -4.50
C ALA A 8 -6.28 -6.65 -5.88
N ALA A 9 -5.36 -6.75 -6.84
CA ALA A 9 -5.68 -7.37 -8.12
C ALA A 9 -6.08 -8.84 -7.93
N ARG A 10 -7.11 -9.28 -8.66
CA ARG A 10 -7.56 -10.68 -8.61
C ARG A 10 -6.61 -11.57 -9.40
N ILE A 11 -6.16 -12.65 -8.78
CA ILE A 11 -5.37 -13.69 -9.44
C ILE A 11 -6.20 -14.31 -10.58
N ASN A 12 -5.62 -14.45 -11.78
CA ASN A 12 -6.24 -15.00 -12.98
C ASN A 12 -7.48 -14.23 -13.51
N HIS A 13 -7.69 -12.99 -13.11
CA HIS A 13 -8.73 -12.15 -13.72
C HIS A 13 -8.12 -11.39 -14.91
N PRO A 14 -8.64 -11.56 -16.14
CA PRO A 14 -8.22 -10.71 -17.25
C PRO A 14 -8.53 -9.26 -16.85
N SER A 15 -7.60 -8.34 -17.15
CA SER A 15 -7.80 -6.90 -16.98
C SER A 15 -9.19 -6.58 -17.51
N ALA A 16 -10.11 -6.20 -16.63
CA ALA A 16 -11.50 -6.01 -17.05
C ALA A 16 -11.51 -4.92 -18.13
N GLU A 17 -12.05 -5.24 -19.31
CA GLU A 17 -12.32 -4.25 -20.37
C GLU A 17 -13.25 -3.13 -19.84
N ASP A 18 -13.95 -3.41 -18.74
CA ASP A 18 -14.92 -2.52 -18.11
C ASP A 18 -14.48 -2.12 -16.68
N GLY A 19 -13.57 -1.15 -16.60
CA GLY A 19 -13.63 0.03 -15.69
C GLY A 19 -13.93 -0.09 -14.19
N GLU A 20 -13.99 -1.27 -13.58
CA GLU A 20 -14.46 -1.43 -12.20
C GLU A 20 -13.30 -1.84 -11.27
N GLY A 21 -12.46 -0.87 -10.88
CA GLY A 21 -11.65 -0.94 -9.66
C GLY A 21 -10.52 -1.98 -9.57
N GLU A 22 -10.29 -2.78 -10.61
CA GLU A 22 -9.29 -3.85 -10.65
C GLU A 22 -8.13 -3.47 -11.56
N TRP A 23 -7.37 -2.46 -11.13
CA TRP A 23 -6.17 -2.01 -11.83
C TRP A 23 -4.99 -2.91 -11.44
N HIS A 24 -4.66 -3.85 -12.32
CA HIS A 24 -3.38 -4.54 -12.28
C HIS A 24 -2.35 -3.70 -13.01
N ASP A 25 -1.34 -3.21 -12.28
CA ASP A 25 -0.17 -2.57 -12.85
C ASP A 25 1.02 -3.53 -12.72
N GLU A 26 1.61 -3.92 -13.84
CA GLU A 26 2.77 -4.81 -13.87
C GLU A 26 3.97 -4.23 -13.11
N ASN A 27 4.09 -2.90 -13.06
CA ASN A 27 5.12 -2.22 -12.29
C ASN A 27 4.87 -2.28 -10.78
N ARG A 28 3.65 -2.59 -10.36
CA ARG A 28 3.19 -2.67 -8.96
C ARG A 28 2.72 -4.09 -8.60
N ASN A 29 3.60 -5.06 -8.76
CA ASN A 29 3.32 -6.46 -8.46
C ASN A 29 3.76 -6.89 -7.04
N ASP A 30 3.22 -8.02 -6.59
CA ASP A 30 3.48 -8.57 -5.26
C ASP A 30 4.93 -9.05 -5.06
N VAL A 31 5.60 -9.51 -6.13
CA VAL A 31 7.02 -9.91 -6.08
C VAL A 31 7.91 -8.72 -5.72
N LYS A 32 7.77 -7.58 -6.42
CA LYS A 32 8.48 -6.33 -6.07
C LYS A 32 8.15 -5.90 -4.64
N GLY A 33 6.86 -5.87 -4.30
CA GLY A 33 6.40 -5.43 -2.98
C GLY A 33 6.99 -6.25 -1.83
N VAL A 34 7.03 -7.58 -1.95
CA VAL A 34 7.60 -8.46 -0.94
C VAL A 34 9.11 -8.24 -0.81
N ILE A 35 9.84 -8.20 -1.93
CA ILE A 35 11.31 -8.06 -1.90
C ILE A 35 11.71 -6.73 -1.27
N PHE A 36 11.09 -5.62 -1.69
CA PHE A 36 11.38 -4.30 -1.11
C PHE A 36 10.99 -4.24 0.37
N THR A 37 9.84 -4.81 0.76
CA THR A 37 9.44 -4.83 2.18
C THR A 37 10.46 -5.56 3.05
N ILE A 38 10.96 -6.72 2.62
CA ILE A 38 11.97 -7.45 3.39
C ILE A 38 13.31 -6.71 3.41
N TYR A 39 13.71 -6.09 2.29
CA TYR A 39 14.88 -5.20 2.26
C TYR A 39 14.75 -4.10 3.31
N GLU A 40 13.66 -3.32 3.28
CA GLU A 40 13.39 -2.23 4.23
C GLU A 40 13.37 -2.70 5.68
N ILE A 41 12.81 -3.87 5.98
CA ILE A 41 12.80 -4.43 7.33
C ILE A 41 14.22 -4.73 7.81
N ILE A 42 15.05 -5.33 6.94
CA ILE A 42 16.41 -5.74 7.30
C ILE A 42 17.36 -4.55 7.42
N THR A 43 17.31 -3.62 6.47
CA THR A 43 18.26 -2.50 6.34
C THR A 43 17.80 -1.24 7.04
N ARG A 44 16.49 -1.11 7.31
CA ARG A 44 15.84 0.15 7.75
C ARG A 44 16.01 1.31 6.77
N ASP A 45 16.43 1.02 5.53
CA ASP A 45 16.52 1.97 4.43
C ASP A 45 15.15 2.07 3.76
N ASP A 46 14.51 3.22 3.86
CA ASP A 46 13.20 3.53 3.28
C ASP A 46 13.28 4.47 2.07
N SER A 47 14.48 4.75 1.55
CA SER A 47 14.71 5.66 0.41
C SER A 47 13.97 5.24 -0.87
N LEU A 48 13.67 3.95 -1.02
CA LEU A 48 12.94 3.42 -2.16
C LEU A 48 11.48 3.88 -2.19
N ARG A 49 10.93 4.33 -1.06
CA ARG A 49 9.54 4.81 -0.97
C ARG A 49 9.34 6.17 -1.64
N ASP A 50 10.41 6.93 -1.82
CA ASP A 50 10.35 8.24 -2.47
C ASP A 50 10.27 8.11 -4.01
N ALA A 51 10.63 6.94 -4.55
CA ALA A 51 10.55 6.67 -5.98
C ALA A 51 9.14 6.16 -6.36
N PRO A 52 8.54 6.65 -7.47
CA PRO A 52 7.35 6.07 -8.06
C PRO A 52 7.52 4.57 -8.35
N HIS A 53 6.45 3.78 -8.24
CA HIS A 53 6.53 2.31 -8.40
C HIS A 53 6.96 1.87 -9.81
N GLU A 54 6.78 2.74 -10.81
CA GLU A 54 7.27 2.57 -12.17
C GLU A 54 8.80 2.63 -12.28
N GLU A 55 9.44 3.40 -11.41
CA GLU A 55 10.90 3.60 -11.38
C GLU A 55 11.62 2.58 -10.48
N GLN A 56 10.88 1.91 -9.60
CA GLN A 56 11.43 0.92 -8.69
C GLN A 56 11.82 -0.39 -9.41
N ASN A 57 13.09 -0.79 -9.29
CA ASN A 57 13.63 -2.02 -9.87
C ASN A 57 14.30 -2.90 -8.79
N ILE A 58 13.97 -4.19 -8.74
CA ILE A 58 14.61 -5.13 -7.81
C ILE A 58 16.12 -5.23 -8.08
N GLU A 59 16.52 -5.14 -9.35
CA GLU A 59 17.92 -5.24 -9.76
C GLU A 59 18.75 -4.00 -9.37
N SER A 60 18.12 -2.91 -8.91
CA SER A 60 18.83 -1.75 -8.37
C SER A 60 19.17 -1.90 -6.88
N LEU A 61 18.71 -2.96 -6.22
CA LEU A 61 19.05 -3.22 -4.82
C LEU A 61 20.53 -3.60 -4.68
N PRO A 62 21.18 -3.21 -3.56
CA PRO A 62 22.55 -3.62 -3.29
C PRO A 62 22.74 -5.13 -3.33
N LEU A 63 23.87 -5.57 -3.90
CA LEU A 63 24.29 -6.98 -3.91
C LEU A 63 24.53 -7.55 -2.51
N GLU A 64 24.75 -6.71 -1.50
CA GLU A 64 24.84 -7.10 -0.09
C GLU A 64 23.92 -6.19 0.74
N TRP A 65 23.06 -6.80 1.55
CA TRP A 65 22.14 -6.07 2.41
C TRP A 65 22.78 -5.90 3.79
N VAL A 66 23.04 -4.66 4.17
CA VAL A 66 23.59 -4.33 5.48
C VAL A 66 22.46 -4.34 6.51
N LYS A 67 22.50 -5.30 7.44
CA LYS A 67 21.50 -5.37 8.52
C LYS A 67 21.62 -4.15 9.43
N HIS A 68 20.50 -3.50 9.71
CA HIS A 68 20.46 -2.45 10.72
C HIS A 68 20.70 -3.02 12.13
N GLN A 69 21.39 -2.26 12.99
CA GLN A 69 21.81 -2.71 14.33
C GLN A 69 20.63 -3.10 15.25
N GLU A 70 19.49 -2.43 15.09
CA GLU A 70 18.28 -2.68 15.90
C GLU A 70 17.44 -3.84 15.40
N VAL A 71 17.75 -4.39 14.21
CA VAL A 71 16.99 -5.48 13.61
C VAL A 71 17.48 -6.82 14.14
N GLN A 72 16.55 -7.57 14.73
CA GLN A 72 16.77 -8.93 15.21
C GLN A 72 16.26 -9.92 14.16
N LEU A 73 17.15 -10.78 13.69
CA LEU A 73 16.85 -11.84 12.74
C LEU A 73 17.21 -13.17 13.40
N ASP A 74 16.39 -14.20 13.17
CA ASP A 74 16.66 -15.57 13.62
C ASP A 74 17.64 -16.30 12.69
N ARG A 75 17.91 -15.74 11.50
CA ARG A 75 18.84 -16.25 10.50
C ARG A 75 19.77 -15.16 9.93
N PRO A 76 20.88 -15.54 9.28
CA PRO A 76 21.70 -14.62 8.51
C PRO A 76 20.94 -13.98 7.34
N VAL A 77 21.28 -12.73 7.00
CA VAL A 77 20.65 -11.97 5.89
C VAL A 77 20.71 -12.72 4.55
N VAL A 78 21.81 -13.45 4.31
CA VAL A 78 21.99 -14.24 3.08
C VAL A 78 20.93 -15.33 2.90
N GLU A 79 20.47 -15.96 4.00
CA GLU A 79 19.45 -17.01 3.92
C GLU A 79 18.09 -16.43 3.49
N TYR A 80 17.70 -15.26 4.00
CA TYR A 80 16.46 -14.59 3.55
C TYR A 80 16.53 -14.20 2.08
N ARG A 81 17.68 -13.67 1.63
CA ARG A 81 17.87 -13.28 0.23
C ARG A 81 17.81 -14.48 -0.70
N GLN A 82 18.44 -15.59 -0.32
CA GLN A 82 18.36 -16.83 -1.08
C GLN A 82 16.91 -17.35 -1.15
N ALA A 83 16.21 -17.39 -0.02
CA ALA A 83 14.81 -17.80 0.01
C ALA A 83 13.90 -16.92 -0.86
N LEU A 84 14.13 -15.59 -0.87
CA LEU A 84 13.42 -14.65 -1.74
C LEU A 84 13.72 -14.89 -3.22
N GLN A 85 14.98 -15.15 -3.56
CA GLN A 85 15.41 -15.44 -4.93
C GLN A 85 14.74 -16.74 -5.43
N GLU A 86 14.80 -17.81 -4.65
CA GLU A 86 14.15 -19.09 -4.98
C GLU A 86 12.63 -18.95 -5.08
N TRP A 87 12.01 -18.12 -4.23
CA TRP A 87 10.58 -17.83 -4.30
C TRP A 87 10.20 -17.05 -5.55
N ARG A 88 10.98 -16.01 -5.91
CA ARG A 88 10.81 -15.23 -7.14
C ARG A 88 10.89 -16.12 -8.36
N ASP A 89 11.95 -16.95 -8.44
CA ASP A 89 12.22 -17.77 -9.62
C ASP A 89 11.13 -18.84 -9.82
N ARG A 90 10.63 -19.44 -8.74
CA ARG A 90 9.47 -20.35 -8.81
C ARG A 90 8.22 -19.68 -9.37
N ARG A 91 7.92 -18.44 -8.94
CA ARG A 91 6.77 -17.69 -9.44
C ARG A 91 6.92 -17.26 -10.90
N ALA A 92 8.14 -17.00 -11.36
CA ALA A 92 8.41 -16.70 -12.76
C ALA A 92 8.20 -17.92 -13.66
N LEU A 93 8.55 -19.12 -13.19
CA LEU A 93 8.39 -20.37 -13.94
C LEU A 93 6.94 -20.88 -13.99
N ASP A 94 6.19 -20.70 -12.89
CA ASP A 94 4.78 -21.10 -12.83
C ASP A 94 3.93 -20.03 -12.14
N PRO A 95 3.49 -19.00 -12.90
CA PRO A 95 2.66 -17.92 -12.38
C PRO A 95 1.30 -18.39 -11.83
N LYS A 96 0.89 -19.63 -12.16
CA LYS A 96 -0.42 -20.20 -11.81
C LYS A 96 -0.30 -21.43 -10.90
N SER A 97 0.86 -21.65 -10.28
CA SER A 97 1.09 -22.85 -9.46
C SER A 97 0.14 -22.87 -8.26
N GLY A 98 -0.73 -23.89 -8.18
CA GLY A 98 -1.62 -24.14 -7.05
C GLY A 98 -3.08 -24.34 -7.45
N ASP A 99 -3.80 -25.14 -6.66
CA ASP A 99 -5.25 -25.29 -6.79
C ASP A 99 -5.93 -24.07 -6.17
N ILE A 100 -5.85 -22.93 -6.87
CA ILE A 100 -6.32 -21.64 -6.36
C ILE A 100 -7.84 -21.58 -6.51
N PRO A 101 -8.60 -21.42 -5.41
CA PRO A 101 -10.05 -21.25 -5.49
C PRO A 101 -10.39 -20.08 -6.41
N LYS A 102 -11.47 -20.23 -7.19
CA LYS A 102 -11.97 -19.13 -8.02
C LYS A 102 -12.20 -17.90 -7.13
N ALA A 103 -11.80 -16.73 -7.63
CA ALA A 103 -12.02 -15.47 -6.94
C ALA A 103 -13.51 -15.32 -6.59
N ILE A 104 -13.79 -14.84 -5.38
CA ILE A 104 -15.16 -14.54 -4.95
C ILE A 104 -15.67 -13.37 -5.80
N ASN A 105 -16.85 -13.52 -6.37
CA ASN A 105 -17.53 -12.41 -7.04
C ASN A 105 -18.03 -11.43 -5.98
N TRP A 106 -17.30 -10.34 -5.78
CA TRP A 106 -17.78 -9.22 -5.00
C TRP A 106 -18.99 -8.58 -5.69
N PRO A 107 -20.00 -8.09 -4.94
CA PRO A 107 -21.03 -7.26 -5.54
C PRO A 107 -20.38 -6.03 -6.21
N PRO A 108 -20.94 -5.55 -7.33
CA PRO A 108 -20.39 -4.37 -8.00
C PRO A 108 -20.34 -3.19 -7.04
N ARG A 109 -19.21 -2.47 -7.04
CA ARG A 109 -19.05 -1.30 -6.19
C ARG A 109 -19.99 -0.20 -6.73
N PRO A 110 -20.81 0.45 -5.88
CA PRO A 110 -21.63 1.56 -6.36
C PRO A 110 -20.73 2.65 -6.94
N LYS A 111 -21.09 3.18 -8.11
CA LYS A 111 -20.34 4.27 -8.74
C LYS A 111 -20.42 5.51 -7.86
N PRO A 112 -19.30 6.19 -7.60
CA PRO A 112 -19.30 7.39 -6.79
C PRO A 112 -19.98 8.53 -7.54
N PRO A 113 -20.40 9.60 -6.85
CA PRO A 113 -20.80 10.82 -7.52
C PRO A 113 -19.67 11.37 -8.39
N LYS A 114 -20.04 11.93 -9.54
CA LYS A 114 -19.11 12.67 -10.39
C LYS A 114 -18.93 14.07 -9.86
N VAL A 115 -17.69 14.53 -9.77
CA VAL A 115 -17.37 15.93 -9.46
C VAL A 115 -16.67 16.60 -10.62
N SER A 116 -17.01 17.86 -10.82
CA SER A 116 -16.31 18.75 -11.75
C SER A 116 -15.09 19.29 -11.04
N VAL A 117 -13.89 18.91 -11.50
CA VAL A 117 -12.63 19.45 -11.00
C VAL A 117 -12.19 20.56 -11.94
N PRO A 118 -12.07 21.82 -11.46
CA PRO A 118 -11.50 22.89 -12.26
C PRO A 118 -10.01 22.62 -12.47
N MET A 119 -9.57 22.73 -13.72
CA MET A 119 -8.18 22.56 -14.13
C MET A 119 -7.82 23.64 -15.15
N ALA A 120 -6.54 23.72 -15.50
CA ALA A 120 -6.08 24.49 -16.65
C ALA A 120 -5.69 23.54 -17.76
N ASP A 121 -6.02 23.87 -19.00
CA ASP A 121 -5.50 23.14 -20.16
C ASP A 121 -3.99 23.38 -20.35
N VAL A 122 -3.40 22.74 -21.35
CA VAL A 122 -1.96 22.86 -21.68
C VAL A 122 -1.56 24.31 -22.02
N HIS A 123 -2.54 25.18 -22.29
CA HIS A 123 -2.36 26.60 -22.61
C HIS A 123 -2.74 27.53 -21.45
N GLY A 124 -3.07 26.98 -20.27
CA GLY A 124 -3.43 27.75 -19.08
C GLY A 124 -4.89 28.23 -19.05
N SER A 125 -5.72 27.85 -20.01
CA SER A 125 -7.14 28.24 -20.05
C SER A 125 -7.95 27.43 -19.04
N PRO A 126 -8.88 28.05 -18.30
CA PRO A 126 -9.73 27.33 -17.36
C PRO A 126 -10.60 26.29 -18.09
N CYS A 127 -10.52 25.05 -17.64
CA CYS A 127 -11.38 23.96 -18.08
C CYS A 127 -11.89 23.17 -16.87
N SER A 128 -12.78 22.22 -17.10
CA SER A 128 -13.24 21.31 -16.04
C SER A 128 -13.35 19.90 -16.58
N ILE A 129 -12.88 18.93 -15.80
CA ILE A 129 -13.09 17.51 -16.10
C ILE A 129 -14.06 16.91 -15.09
N ALA A 130 -14.96 16.04 -15.55
CA ALA A 130 -15.83 15.27 -14.68
C ALA A 130 -15.10 13.97 -14.30
N ILE A 131 -14.77 13.81 -13.01
CA ILE A 131 -14.14 12.59 -12.49
C ILE A 131 -15.03 11.91 -11.47
N ASP A 132 -14.93 10.58 -11.40
CA ASP A 132 -15.56 9.76 -10.37
C ASP A 132 -14.88 10.01 -9.01
N GLN A 133 -15.63 10.53 -8.03
CA GLN A 133 -15.07 10.95 -6.74
C GLN A 133 -15.10 9.82 -5.70
N TRP A 134 -14.07 8.98 -5.73
CA TRP A 134 -13.96 7.83 -4.81
C TRP A 134 -13.60 8.20 -3.37
N TYR A 135 -13.04 9.40 -3.15
CA TYR A 135 -12.61 9.86 -1.85
C TYR A 135 -12.90 11.35 -1.67
N GLU A 136 -13.22 11.72 -0.43
CA GLU A 136 -13.34 13.11 -0.01
C GLU A 136 -12.70 13.30 1.35
N ARG A 137 -12.08 14.47 1.51
CA ARG A 137 -11.58 14.89 2.82
C ARG A 137 -12.77 15.11 3.74
N ARG A 138 -12.78 14.43 4.89
CA ARG A 138 -13.78 14.62 5.97
C ARG A 138 -14.05 16.10 6.25
N GLN A 139 -12.98 16.90 6.31
CA GLN A 139 -13.08 18.34 6.52
C GLN A 139 -13.90 19.05 5.43
N ALA A 140 -13.68 18.73 4.15
CA ALA A 140 -14.44 19.32 3.05
C ALA A 140 -15.93 18.93 3.08
N ILE A 141 -16.25 17.73 3.59
CA ILE A 141 -17.65 17.30 3.80
C ILE A 141 -18.29 18.14 4.91
N LEU A 142 -17.57 18.33 6.02
CA LEU A 142 -18.03 19.12 7.16
C LEU A 142 -18.22 20.61 6.79
N GLU A 143 -17.29 21.20 6.04
CA GLU A 143 -17.33 22.61 5.62
C GLU A 143 -18.58 22.96 4.80
N ARG A 144 -19.09 22.02 3.99
CA ARG A 144 -20.34 22.19 3.23
C ARG A 144 -21.60 21.72 3.98
N GLY A 145 -21.50 21.44 5.28
CA GLY A 145 -22.63 20.99 6.10
C GLY A 145 -23.06 19.54 5.86
N GLY A 146 -22.21 18.74 5.21
CA GLY A 146 -22.45 17.32 4.97
C GLY A 146 -22.35 16.49 6.25
N LYS A 147 -22.96 15.29 6.21
CA LYS A 147 -22.86 14.32 7.30
C LYS A 147 -21.65 13.42 7.08
N VAL A 148 -20.85 13.24 8.12
CA VAL A 148 -19.74 12.28 8.14
C VAL A 148 -20.02 11.23 9.21
N LEU A 149 -19.66 9.98 8.95
CA LEU A 149 -19.64 8.97 10.00
C LEU A 149 -18.47 9.26 10.95
N ASN A 150 -18.75 9.44 12.23
CA ASN A 150 -17.72 9.62 13.26
C ASN A 150 -17.17 8.25 13.69
N TRP A 151 -16.51 7.55 12.75
CA TRP A 151 -15.81 6.31 13.06
C TRP A 151 -14.38 6.64 13.50
N GLU A 152 -14.23 7.02 14.75
CA GLU A 152 -12.93 7.27 15.37
C GLU A 152 -12.45 5.99 16.03
N ARG A 153 -11.17 5.63 15.82
CA ARG A 153 -10.57 4.58 16.65
C ARG A 153 -10.62 5.07 18.11
N PRO A 154 -10.99 4.21 19.08
CA PRO A 154 -10.83 4.55 20.48
C PRO A 154 -9.39 5.04 20.72
N PRO A 155 -9.18 6.02 21.62
CA PRO A 155 -7.85 6.51 21.94
C PRO A 155 -6.91 5.32 22.18
N GLN A 156 -5.86 5.21 21.37
CA GLN A 156 -4.91 4.09 21.50
C GLN A 156 -4.18 4.11 22.84
N LYS A 157 -4.16 5.27 23.51
CA LYS A 157 -3.73 5.45 24.89
C LYS A 157 -4.62 6.52 25.53
N VAL A 158 -5.14 6.24 26.71
CA VAL A 158 -5.65 7.25 27.64
C VAL A 158 -4.49 7.49 28.62
N LEU A 159 -3.58 8.39 28.25
CA LEU A 159 -2.63 8.94 29.21
C LEU A 159 -3.14 10.32 29.57
N ASP A 160 -3.21 10.61 30.87
CA ASP A 160 -3.51 11.95 31.33
C ASP A 160 -2.42 12.91 30.80
N ASP A 161 -2.81 14.16 30.53
CA ASP A 161 -1.87 15.20 30.12
C ASP A 161 -0.69 15.25 31.11
N GLY A 162 0.53 15.27 30.58
CA GLY A 162 1.75 15.20 31.39
C GLY A 162 2.21 13.79 31.74
N ARG A 163 1.66 12.72 31.15
CA ARG A 163 2.22 11.36 31.30
C ARG A 163 2.66 10.74 29.98
N TRP A 164 3.85 10.16 29.95
CA TRP A 164 4.40 9.47 28.78
C TRP A 164 4.52 7.97 29.07
N LEU A 165 4.09 7.11 28.12
CA LEU A 165 4.32 5.67 28.17
C LEU A 165 5.54 5.32 27.33
N LEU A 166 6.63 4.93 27.99
CA LEU A 166 7.85 4.45 27.36
C LEU A 166 7.60 3.13 26.61
N SER A 167 8.45 2.81 25.64
CA SER A 167 8.45 1.53 24.91
C SER A 167 8.63 0.31 25.84
N THR A 168 9.16 0.53 27.05
CA THR A 168 9.30 -0.46 28.12
C THR A 168 8.00 -0.76 28.87
N GLY A 169 6.92 -0.04 28.58
CA GLY A 169 5.65 -0.13 29.32
C GLY A 169 5.62 0.69 30.62
N LYS A 170 6.68 1.44 30.94
CA LYS A 170 6.70 2.34 32.09
C LYS A 170 6.01 3.67 31.76
N VAL A 171 5.16 4.14 32.68
CA VAL A 171 4.59 5.48 32.64
C VAL A 171 5.52 6.42 33.42
N ILE A 172 5.83 7.58 32.85
CA ILE A 172 6.56 8.67 33.50
C ILE A 172 5.71 9.93 33.49
N ASP A 173 5.80 10.71 34.56
CA ASP A 173 5.25 12.07 34.60
C ASP A 173 6.25 13.05 33.96
N CYS A 174 5.74 14.07 33.27
CA CYS A 174 6.50 15.13 32.60
C CYS A 174 6.31 16.47 33.30
#